data_AF-A0A9C9U370-F1
#
_entry.id   AF-A0A9C9U370-F1
#
_cell.length_a   1.000
_cell.length_b   1.000
_cell.length_c   1.000
_cell.angle_alpha   90.00
_cell.angle_beta   90.00
_cell.angle_gamma   90.00
#
_symmetry.space_group_name_H-M   'P 1'
#
loop_
_entity.id
_entity.type
_entity.pdbx_description
1 polymer ?
#
loop_
_entity_poly.entity_id
_entity_poly.type
_entity_poly.pdbx_seq_one_letter_code
_entity_poly.pdbx_strand_id
1 'polypeptide(L)'
;MSLFTPEQIKEMGEMWASDLFTPEERIAAISDLSLEERLAGANPAEVISYLKPKLKLSEILAGLSVSEIEELEKQLKQLKRQG
;
A
#
# COMPACT_ATOMS: atom_id res chain seq x y z
N MET A 1 7.35 -28.13 -15.45
CA MET A 1 7.86 -27.55 -14.18
C MET A 1 8.38 -26.17 -14.51
N SER A 2 7.93 -25.13 -13.79
CA SER A 2 8.55 -23.80 -13.92
C SER A 2 10.00 -23.90 -13.46
N LEU A 3 10.94 -23.41 -14.27
CA LEU A 3 12.39 -23.41 -13.96
C LEU A 3 12.75 -22.48 -12.79
N PHE A 4 11.83 -21.61 -12.38
CA PHE A 4 12.04 -20.63 -11.32
C PHE A 4 10.87 -20.60 -10.34
N THR A 5 11.18 -20.36 -9.06
CA THR A 5 10.18 -20.06 -8.05
C THR A 5 9.66 -18.62 -8.21
N PRO A 6 8.45 -18.30 -7.71
CA PRO A 6 7.94 -16.93 -7.71
C PRO A 6 8.91 -15.92 -7.06
N GLU A 7 9.52 -16.27 -5.93
CA GLU A 7 10.57 -15.48 -5.28
C GLU A 7 11.77 -15.22 -6.20
N GLN A 8 12.26 -16.22 -6.92
CA GLN A 8 13.38 -16.06 -7.85
C GLN A 8 13.03 -15.14 -9.02
N ILE A 9 11.80 -15.23 -9.54
CA ILE A 9 11.30 -14.34 -10.59
C ILE A 9 11.25 -12.89 -10.09
N LYS A 10 10.83 -12.69 -8.84
CA LYS A 10 10.77 -11.38 -8.20
C LYS A 10 12.17 -10.78 -8.00
N GLU A 11 13.11 -11.56 -7.44
CA GLU A 11 14.50 -11.13 -7.25
C GLU A 11 15.19 -10.78 -8.58
N MET A 12 14.97 -11.59 -9.61
CA MET A 12 15.45 -11.29 -10.95
C MET A 12 14.87 -9.96 -11.44
N GLY A 13 13.54 -9.79 -11.38
CA GLY A 13 12.89 -8.54 -11.78
C GLY A 13 13.43 -7.30 -11.06
N GLU A 14 13.71 -7.42 -9.75
CA GLU A 14 14.30 -6.33 -8.96
C GLU A 14 15.74 -6.01 -9.39
N MET A 15 16.58 -7.02 -9.66
CA MET A 15 17.95 -6.83 -10.18
C MET A 15 17.97 -6.17 -11.56
N TRP A 16 17.14 -6.63 -12.49
CA TRP A 16 17.03 -5.99 -13.82
C TRP A 16 16.55 -4.55 -13.71
N ALA A 17 15.58 -4.29 -12.83
CA ALA A 17 15.06 -2.93 -12.64
C ALA A 17 16.09 -2.00 -11.97
N SER A 18 16.97 -2.50 -11.09
CA SER A 18 17.99 -1.68 -10.41
C SER A 18 19.20 -1.37 -11.26
N ASP A 19 19.57 -2.29 -12.15
CA ASP A 19 20.72 -2.09 -13.02
C ASP A 19 20.37 -1.29 -14.29
N LEU A 20 19.12 -1.35 -14.76
CA LEU A 20 18.70 -0.70 -16.00
C LEU A 20 18.14 0.72 -15.81
N PHE A 21 17.61 1.03 -14.63
CA PHE A 21 16.91 2.29 -14.39
C PHE A 21 17.14 2.82 -12.98
N THR A 22 17.54 4.09 -12.91
CA THR A 22 17.44 4.88 -11.68
C THR A 22 15.98 4.99 -11.24
N PRO A 23 15.70 5.21 -9.94
CA PRO A 23 14.33 5.36 -9.43
C PRO A 23 13.49 6.38 -10.22
N GLU A 24 14.11 7.45 -10.68
CA GLU A 24 13.50 8.52 -11.47
C GLU A 24 13.14 8.03 -12.89
N GLU A 25 14.03 7.26 -13.53
CA GLU A 25 13.81 6.68 -14.85
C GLU A 25 12.72 5.61 -14.84
N ARG A 26 12.55 4.88 -13.72
CA ARG A 26 11.45 3.91 -13.58
C ARG A 26 10.08 4.58 -13.62
N ILE A 27 9.96 5.77 -13.01
CA ILE A 27 8.72 6.54 -13.03
C ILE A 27 8.45 7.09 -14.43
N ALA A 28 9.50 7.57 -15.12
CA ALA A 28 9.40 8.03 -16.50
C ALA A 28 9.07 6.89 -17.48
N ALA A 29 9.58 5.68 -17.26
CA ALA A 29 9.31 4.53 -18.14
C ALA A 29 7.83 4.10 -18.16
N ILE A 30 7.06 4.46 -17.12
CA ILE A 30 5.63 4.17 -17.02
C ILE A 30 4.76 5.44 -17.02
N SER A 31 5.35 6.62 -17.25
CA SER A 31 4.61 7.89 -17.17
C SER A 31 3.61 8.07 -18.30
N ASP A 32 3.88 7.45 -19.44
CA ASP A 32 3.04 7.54 -20.64
C ASP A 32 1.88 6.53 -20.60
N LEU A 33 1.90 5.60 -19.65
CA LEU A 33 0.81 4.65 -19.42
C LEU A 33 -0.31 5.31 -18.60
N SER A 34 -1.55 5.02 -18.98
CA SER A 34 -2.72 5.42 -18.19
C SER A 34 -2.70 4.77 -16.81
N LEU A 35 -3.45 5.34 -15.86
CA LEU A 35 -3.52 4.79 -14.50
C LEU A 35 -4.08 3.36 -14.52
N GLU A 36 -5.06 3.11 -15.39
CA GLU A 36 -5.67 1.80 -15.60
C GLU A 36 -4.64 0.77 -16.10
N GLU A 37 -3.79 1.14 -17.05
CA GLU A 37 -2.72 0.29 -17.57
C GLU A 37 -1.64 0.03 -16.52
N ARG A 38 -1.27 1.05 -15.73
CA ARG A 38 -0.28 0.92 -14.65
C ARG A 38 -0.76 0.03 -13.50
N LEU A 39 -2.06 -0.03 -13.27
CA LEU A 39 -2.68 -0.83 -12.22
C LEU A 39 -3.24 -2.16 -12.73
N ALA A 40 -3.05 -2.48 -14.01
CA ALA A 40 -3.53 -3.71 -14.61
C ALA A 40 -2.93 -4.94 -13.91
N GLY A 41 -3.78 -5.79 -13.32
CA GLY A 41 -3.35 -6.98 -12.58
C GLY A 41 -2.83 -6.72 -11.17
N ALA A 42 -2.80 -5.46 -10.71
CA ALA A 42 -2.44 -5.13 -9.34
C ALA A 42 -3.54 -5.58 -8.35
N ASN A 43 -3.14 -6.03 -7.17
CA ASN A 43 -4.09 -6.35 -6.09
C ASN A 43 -4.69 -5.04 -5.54
N PRO A 44 -6.01 -4.83 -5.62
CA PRO A 44 -6.64 -3.59 -5.14
C PRO A 44 -6.34 -3.29 -3.67
N ALA A 45 -6.23 -4.32 -2.82
CA ALA A 45 -5.93 -4.13 -1.39
C ALA A 45 -4.54 -3.55 -1.15
N GLU A 46 -3.55 -3.98 -1.95
CA GLU A 46 -2.18 -3.47 -1.88
C GLU A 46 -2.11 -2.04 -2.41
N VAL A 47 -2.72 -1.77 -3.57
CA VAL A 47 -2.76 -0.42 -4.17
C VAL A 47 -3.41 0.58 -3.23
N ILE A 48 -4.56 0.25 -2.64
CA ILE A 48 -5.26 1.10 -1.68
C ILE A 48 -4.40 1.38 -0.45
N SER A 49 -3.58 0.42 0.01
CA SER A 49 -2.71 0.64 1.16
C SER A 49 -1.64 1.73 0.91
N TYR A 50 -1.18 1.89 -0.33
CA TYR A 50 -0.25 2.95 -0.74
C TYR A 50 -0.95 4.29 -0.98
N LEU A 51 -2.24 4.27 -1.35
CA LEU A 51 -3.06 5.46 -1.57
C LEU A 51 -3.69 6.01 -0.28
N LYS A 52 -3.83 5.17 0.75
CA LYS A 52 -4.28 5.64 2.06
C LYS A 52 -3.26 6.65 2.57
N PRO A 53 -3.68 7.89 2.91
CA PRO A 53 -2.76 8.81 3.53
C PRO A 53 -2.28 8.16 4.82
N LYS A 54 -0.96 8.15 5.03
CA LYS A 54 -0.33 7.75 6.30
C LYS A 54 -0.63 8.80 7.36
N LEU A 55 -1.91 9.11 7.56
CA LEU A 55 -2.35 10.00 8.63
C LEU A 55 -1.90 9.35 9.93
N LYS A 56 -1.10 10.07 10.69
CA LYS A 56 -0.76 9.63 12.03
C LYS A 56 -2.06 9.53 12.82
N LEU A 57 -2.17 8.55 13.71
CA LEU A 57 -3.35 8.41 14.58
C LEU A 57 -3.68 9.76 15.26
N SER A 58 -2.66 10.53 15.63
CA SER A 58 -2.80 11.89 16.17
C SER A 58 -3.49 12.89 15.23
N GLU A 59 -3.28 12.79 13.93
CA GLU A 59 -3.91 13.66 12.92
C GLU A 59 -5.37 13.27 12.68
N ILE A 60 -5.67 11.97 12.75
CA ILE A 60 -7.05 11.44 12.69
C ILE A 60 -7.82 11.89 13.93
N LEU A 61 -7.19 11.81 15.10
CA LEU A 61 -7.81 12.17 16.39
C LEU A 61 -7.89 13.69 16.61
N ALA A 62 -7.06 14.50 15.94
CA ALA A 62 -7.06 15.96 16.09
C ALA A 62 -8.37 16.63 15.61
N GLY A 63 -9.13 15.97 14.74
CA GLY A 63 -10.44 16.44 14.26
C GLY A 63 -11.62 16.01 15.11
N LEU A 64 -11.39 15.19 16.14
CA LEU A 64 -12.45 14.62 16.98
C LEU A 64 -12.54 15.34 18.32
N SER A 65 -13.76 15.49 18.82
CA SER A 65 -14.01 15.89 20.19
C SER A 65 -13.65 14.77 21.16
N VAL A 66 -13.38 15.13 22.42
CA VAL A 66 -13.06 14.16 23.48
C VAL A 66 -14.13 13.06 23.59
N SER A 67 -15.41 13.43 23.46
CA SER A 67 -16.53 12.47 23.52
C SER A 67 -16.55 11.48 22.36
N GLU A 68 -16.14 11.89 21.17
CA GLU A 68 -16.03 11.00 20.00
C GLU A 68 -14.85 10.03 20.16
N ILE A 69 -13.76 10.47 20.78
CA ILE A 69 -12.61 9.61 21.11
C ILE A 69 -13.01 8.56 22.15
N GLU A 70 -13.74 8.95 23.20
CA GLU A 70 -14.25 8.02 24.22
C GLU A 70 -15.20 6.96 23.66
N GLU A 71 -16.08 7.34 22.74
CA GLU A 71 -16.99 6.40 22.08
C GLU A 71 -16.23 5.42 21.17
N LEU A 72 -15.21 5.89 20.44
CA LEU A 72 -14.32 5.01 19.67
C LEU A 72 -13.58 4.02 20.57
N GLU A 73 -13.05 4.44 21.72
CA GLU A 73 -12.41 3.53 22.67
C GLU A 73 -13.36 2.45 23.19
N LYS A 74 -14.61 2.83 23.45
CA LYS A 74 -15.65 1.91 23.94
C LYS A 74 -15.99 0.86 22.88
N GLN A 75 -16.17 1.25 21.63
CA GLN A 75 -16.41 0.33 20.52
C GLN A 75 -15.22 -0.62 20.29
N LEU A 76 -13.99 -0.09 20.39
CA LEU A 76 -12.78 -0.89 20.22
C LEU A 76 -12.60 -1.92 21.35
N LYS A 77 -12.97 -1.56 22.59
CA LYS A 77 -13.05 -2.51 23.72
C LYS A 77 -14.11 -3.59 23.51
N GLN A 78 -15.25 -3.27 22.89
CA GLN A 78 -16.28 -4.26 22.59
C GLN A 78 -15.83 -5.24 21.51
N LEU A 79 -15.21 -4.75 20.43
CA LEU A 79 -14.67 -5.60 19.36
C LEU A 79 -13.58 -6.55 19.86
N LYS A 80 -12.67 -6.07 20.74
CA LYS A 80 -11.65 -6.92 21.38
C LYS A 80 -12.18 -8.00 22.32
N ARG A 81 -13.44 -7.89 22.76
CA ARG A 81 -14.10 -8.91 23.59
C ARG A 81 -14.90 -9.91 22.75
N GLN A 82 -15.10 -9.64 21.47
CA GLN A 82 -15.88 -10.46 20.54
C GLN A 82 -15.02 -11.25 19.54
N GLY A 83 -13.71 -11.02 19.49
CA GLY A 83 -12.73 -11.84 18.76
C GLY A 83 -11.84 -12.62 19.72
#